data_AF-A0A800DL28-F1
#
_entry.id   AF-A0A800DL28-F1
#
_cell.length_a   1.000
_cell.length_b   1.000
_cell.length_c   1.000
_cell.angle_alpha   90.00
_cell.angle_beta   90.00
_cell.angle_gamma   90.00
#
_symmetry.space_group_name_H-M   'P 1'
#
loop_
_entity.id
_entity.type
_entity.pdbx_description
1 polymer ?
#
loop_
_entity_poly.entity_id
_entity_poly.type
_entity_poly.pdbx_seq_one_letter_code
_entity_poly.pdbx_strand_id
1 'polypeptide(L)'
;MTLTPARTSILPDRITTPTLRTFLRSVPSVDEVGVAERVGTLARRSIKRESKRAALDLIVRMIDLTTLEGKDTPGKVIQLSAKAVRPDPTDPTIPSVAAVC
;
A
#
# COMPACT_ATOMS: atom_id res chain seq x y z
N MET A 1 11.83 -20.77 18.14
CA MET A 1 13.14 -20.14 17.87
C MET A 1 13.00 -19.19 16.69
N THR A 2 12.68 -17.94 16.96
CA THR A 2 12.63 -16.87 15.95
C THR A 2 14.06 -16.37 15.73
N LEU A 3 14.65 -16.70 14.58
CA LEU A 3 15.89 -16.09 14.12
C LEU A 3 15.58 -14.65 13.72
N THR A 4 15.70 -13.72 14.66
CA THR A 4 15.86 -12.29 14.32
C THR A 4 17.18 -12.18 13.58
N PRO A 5 17.22 -11.81 12.28
CA PRO A 5 18.50 -11.59 11.63
C PRO A 5 19.09 -10.35 12.28
N ALA A 6 20.16 -10.52 13.06
CA ALA A 6 20.97 -9.41 13.48
C ALA A 6 21.37 -8.67 12.20
N ARG A 7 21.00 -7.39 12.09
CA ARG A 7 21.54 -6.50 11.06
C ARG A 7 23.00 -6.24 11.39
N THR A 8 23.85 -7.25 11.18
CA THR A 8 25.28 -7.07 11.10
C THR A 8 25.52 -6.15 9.90
N SER A 9 26.35 -5.12 10.08
CA SER A 9 26.78 -4.29 8.95
C SER A 9 27.25 -5.22 7.84
N ILE A 10 26.53 -5.19 6.72
CA ILE A 10 26.85 -6.00 5.55
C ILE A 10 28.19 -5.51 4.96
N LEU A 11 28.59 -4.27 5.27
CA LEU A 11 29.81 -3.66 4.77
C LEU A 11 30.97 -3.80 5.77
N PRO A 12 32.21 -4.00 5.30
CA PRO A 12 33.39 -4.00 6.17
C PRO A 12 33.57 -2.63 6.83
N ASP A 13 34.08 -2.62 8.07
CA ASP A 13 34.36 -1.40 8.87
C ASP A 13 35.20 -0.36 8.13
N ARG A 14 36.01 -0.82 7.15
CA ARG A 14 36.77 0.04 6.24
C ARG A 14 36.72 -0.50 4.82
N ILE A 15 36.28 0.34 3.90
CA ILE A 15 36.23 0.01 2.47
C ILE A 15 37.61 0.24 1.87
N THR A 16 38.28 -0.86 1.54
CA THR A 16 39.54 -0.90 0.78
C THR A 16 39.35 -1.87 -0.39
N THR A 17 40.18 -1.79 -1.43
CA THR A 17 40.07 -2.70 -2.59
C THR A 17 40.13 -4.19 -2.19
N PRO A 18 41.02 -4.63 -1.27
CA PRO A 18 41.01 -6.02 -0.81
C PRO A 18 39.77 -6.38 -0.01
N THR A 19 39.34 -5.55 0.95
CA THR A 19 38.18 -5.84 1.80
C THR A 19 36.89 -5.90 0.99
N LEU A 20 36.74 -5.02 -0.01
CA LEU A 20 35.62 -5.02 -0.94
C LEU A 20 35.58 -6.28 -1.82
N ARG A 21 36.73 -6.73 -2.35
CA ARG A 21 36.80 -7.94 -3.19
C ARG A 21 36.44 -9.20 -2.41
N THR A 22 36.92 -9.34 -1.18
CA THR A 22 36.54 -10.47 -0.30
C THR A 22 35.06 -10.44 0.00
N PHE A 23 34.52 -9.26 0.34
CA PHE A 23 33.10 -9.09 0.59
C PHE A 23 32.25 -9.48 -0.62
N LEU A 24 32.52 -8.95 -1.81
CA LEU A 24 31.75 -9.26 -3.03
C LEU A 24 31.79 -10.74 -3.41
N ARG A 25 32.89 -11.46 -3.10
CA ARG A 25 33.00 -12.91 -3.31
C ARG A 25 32.23 -13.73 -2.26
N SER A 26 31.97 -13.15 -1.09
CA SER A 26 31.20 -13.78 -0.01
C SER A 26 29.69 -13.60 -0.16
N VAL A 27 29.25 -12.66 -1.01
CA VAL A 27 27.83 -12.44 -1.27
C VAL A 27 27.27 -13.63 -2.05
N PRO A 28 26.23 -14.32 -1.53
CA PRO A 28 25.56 -15.38 -2.28
C PRO A 28 25.01 -14.87 -3.61
N SER A 29 25.13 -15.66 -4.67
CA SER A 29 24.49 -15.36 -5.95
C SER A 29 22.97 -15.35 -5.83
N VAL A 30 22.31 -14.42 -6.53
CA VAL A 30 20.85 -14.38 -6.63
C VAL A 30 20.38 -15.31 -7.74
N ASP A 31 19.47 -16.22 -7.43
CA ASP A 31 18.73 -16.99 -8.43
C ASP A 31 17.61 -16.14 -9.02
N GLU A 32 17.90 -15.50 -10.14
CA GLU A 32 16.98 -14.63 -10.87
C GLU A 32 15.72 -15.38 -11.33
N VAL A 33 15.88 -16.62 -11.81
CA VAL A 33 14.76 -17.43 -12.33
C VAL A 33 13.82 -17.78 -11.18
N GLY A 34 14.34 -18.28 -10.06
CA GLY A 34 13.52 -18.59 -8.89
C GLY A 34 12.82 -17.36 -8.30
N VAL A 35 13.44 -16.17 -8.36
CA VAL A 35 12.77 -14.91 -7.98
C VAL A 35 11.62 -14.61 -8.95
N ALA A 36 11.87 -14.66 -10.25
CA ALA A 36 10.87 -14.38 -11.27
C ALA A 36 9.68 -15.33 -11.18
N GLU A 37 9.89 -16.62 -10.95
CA GLU A 37 8.83 -17.61 -10.77
C GLU A 37 7.97 -17.28 -9.53
N ARG A 38 8.59 -17.02 -8.37
CA ARG A 38 7.86 -16.68 -7.14
C ARG A 38 7.03 -15.42 -7.32
N VAL A 39 7.61 -14.36 -7.88
CA VAL A 39 6.90 -13.11 -8.16
C VAL A 39 5.78 -13.33 -9.19
N GLY A 40 6.04 -14.13 -10.22
CA GLY A 40 5.05 -14.48 -11.24
C GLY A 40 3.82 -15.17 -10.65
N THR A 41 3.98 -16.02 -9.63
CA THR A 41 2.82 -16.61 -8.93
C THR A 41 1.97 -15.58 -8.20
N LEU A 42 2.58 -14.55 -7.60
CA LEU A 42 1.87 -13.49 -6.89
C LEU A 42 1.08 -12.62 -7.87
N ALA A 43 1.68 -12.25 -9.00
CA ALA A 43 1.06 -11.38 -10.00
C ALA A 43 -0.16 -12.02 -10.69
N ARG A 44 -0.21 -13.35 -10.81
CA ARG A 44 -1.29 -14.09 -11.50
C ARG A 44 -2.46 -14.44 -10.60
N ARG A 45 -2.32 -14.31 -9.28
CA ARG A 45 -3.40 -14.65 -8.35
C ARG A 45 -4.41 -13.51 -8.29
N SER A 46 -5.64 -13.83 -8.65
CA SER A 46 -6.75 -12.92 -8.37
C SER A 46 -6.93 -12.74 -6.86
N ILE A 47 -7.15 -11.50 -6.44
CA ILE A 47 -7.62 -11.20 -5.09
C ILE A 47 -9.02 -11.78 -4.93
N LYS A 48 -9.28 -12.45 -3.81
CA LYS A 48 -10.60 -13.04 -3.54
C LYS A 48 -11.68 -11.96 -3.54
N ARG A 49 -12.88 -12.31 -4.00
CA ARG A 49 -13.98 -11.35 -4.18
C ARG A 49 -14.34 -10.66 -2.87
N GLU A 50 -14.38 -11.40 -1.78
CA GLU A 50 -14.66 -10.90 -0.43
C GLU A 50 -13.59 -9.92 0.05
N SER A 51 -12.32 -10.16 -0.27
CA SER A 51 -11.23 -9.24 0.07
C SER A 51 -11.32 -7.94 -0.72
N LYS A 52 -11.69 -8.00 -2.00
CA LYS A 52 -11.96 -6.80 -2.81
C LYS A 52 -13.11 -5.99 -2.22
N ARG A 53 -14.20 -6.64 -1.81
CA ARG A 53 -15.34 -5.96 -1.18
C ARG A 53 -14.94 -5.27 0.11
N ALA A 54 -14.29 -6.00 1.03
CA ALA A 54 -13.81 -5.44 2.28
C ALA A 54 -12.83 -4.27 2.08
N ALA A 55 -11.97 -4.35 1.05
CA ALA A 55 -11.07 -3.26 0.70
C ALA A 55 -11.82 -2.03 0.17
N LEU A 56 -12.86 -2.20 -0.65
CA LEU A 56 -13.70 -1.09 -1.12
C LEU A 56 -14.41 -0.40 0.05
N ASP A 57 -15.01 -1.17 0.95
CA ASP A 57 -15.68 -0.63 2.15
C ASP A 57 -14.69 0.13 3.03
N LEU A 58 -13.47 -0.39 3.19
CA LEU A 58 -12.39 0.27 3.93
C LEU A 58 -11.94 1.57 3.26
N ILE A 59 -11.76 1.57 1.93
CA ILE A 59 -11.37 2.75 1.17
C ILE A 59 -12.37 3.87 1.40
N VAL A 60 -13.68 3.59 1.30
CA VAL A 60 -14.71 4.59 1.57
C VAL A 60 -14.54 5.18 2.97
N ARG A 61 -14.35 4.35 3.99
CA ARG A 61 -14.14 4.76 5.40
C ARG A 61 -12.83 5.51 5.66
N MET A 62 -11.91 5.56 4.70
CA MET A 62 -10.61 6.25 4.82
C MET A 62 -10.51 7.48 3.90
N ILE A 63 -11.52 7.75 3.08
CA ILE A 63 -11.51 8.89 2.17
C ILE A 63 -11.96 10.15 2.91
N ASP A 64 -11.23 11.24 2.68
CA ASP A 64 -11.69 12.59 2.94
C ASP A 64 -12.32 13.13 1.64
N LEU A 65 -13.64 13.35 1.66
CA LEU A 65 -14.35 13.86 0.51
C LEU A 65 -14.19 15.37 0.44
N THR A 66 -13.28 15.84 -0.41
CA THR A 66 -12.87 17.25 -0.45
C THR A 66 -13.47 18.06 -1.60
N THR A 67 -13.63 19.37 -1.38
CA THR A 67 -13.80 20.36 -2.44
C THR A 67 -12.84 21.53 -2.23
N LEU A 68 -11.98 21.81 -3.22
CA LEU A 68 -10.97 22.88 -3.18
C LEU A 68 -11.04 23.76 -4.44
N GLU A 69 -12.24 23.98 -4.97
CA GLU A 69 -12.40 24.67 -6.25
C GLU A 69 -12.31 26.20 -6.15
N GLY A 70 -12.16 26.77 -4.96
CA GLY A 70 -12.05 28.23 -4.73
C GLY A 70 -13.33 29.03 -5.04
N LYS A 71 -14.40 28.36 -5.48
CA LYS A 71 -15.71 28.91 -5.86
C LYS A 71 -16.87 28.14 -5.22
N ASP A 72 -16.60 27.45 -4.12
CA ASP A 72 -17.62 26.65 -3.46
C ASP A 72 -18.75 27.52 -2.94
N THR A 73 -19.97 27.07 -3.21
CA THR A 73 -21.19 27.72 -2.73
C THR A 73 -21.73 26.95 -1.53
N PRO A 74 -22.53 27.58 -0.65
CA PRO A 74 -23.18 26.87 0.45
C PRO A 74 -23.94 25.63 -0.01
N GLY A 75 -24.64 25.73 -1.16
CA GLY A 75 -25.36 24.59 -1.75
C GLY A 75 -24.44 23.44 -2.14
N LYS A 76 -23.26 23.71 -2.70
CA LYS A 76 -22.29 22.68 -3.07
C LYS A 76 -21.71 21.97 -1.84
N VAL A 77 -21.37 22.72 -0.80
CA VAL A 77 -20.85 22.15 0.47
C VAL A 77 -21.91 21.28 1.15
N ILE A 78 -23.17 21.70 1.16
CA ILE A 78 -24.29 20.89 1.68
C ILE A 78 -24.43 19.59 0.89
N GLN A 79 -24.39 19.66 -0.45
CA GLN A 79 -24.48 18.47 -1.29
C GLN A 79 -23.28 17.52 -1.10
N LEU A 80 -22.07 18.06 -0.95
CA LEU A 80 -20.87 17.29 -0.65
C LEU A 80 -21.00 16.56 0.69
N SER A 81 -21.45 17.28 1.72
CA SER A 81 -21.66 16.72 3.07
C SER A 81 -22.73 15.63 3.07
N ALA A 82 -23.81 15.80 2.30
CA ALA A 82 -24.83 14.76 2.15
C ALA A 82 -24.28 13.49 1.49
N LYS A 83 -23.44 13.63 0.46
CA LYS A 83 -22.76 12.50 -0.21
C LYS A 83 -21.71 11.84 0.70
N ALA A 84 -21.03 12.61 1.53
CA ALA A 84 -20.08 12.08 2.50
C ALA A 84 -20.76 11.14 3.51
N VAL A 85 -21.94 11.54 4.01
CA VAL A 85 -22.74 10.73 4.93
C VAL A 85 -23.34 9.52 4.22
N ARG A 86 -23.89 9.70 3.00
CA ARG A 86 -24.53 8.64 2.23
C ARG A 86 -24.00 8.60 0.80
N PRO A 87 -22.86 7.92 0.56
CA PRO A 87 -22.23 7.89 -0.76
C PRO A 87 -23.10 7.24 -1.83
N ASP A 88 -23.73 6.11 -1.47
CA ASP A 88 -24.75 5.46 -2.31
C ASP A 88 -26.14 5.65 -1.68
N PRO A 89 -27.04 6.44 -2.30
CA PRO A 89 -28.40 6.63 -1.80
C PRO A 89 -29.31 5.41 -2.03
N THR A 90 -28.87 4.41 -2.79
CA THR A 90 -29.64 3.19 -3.11
C THR A 90 -29.18 1.99 -2.31
N ASP A 91 -27.94 1.98 -1.82
CA ASP A 91 -27.38 0.90 -1.00
C ASP A 91 -26.98 1.41 0.42
N PRO A 92 -27.78 1.11 1.46
CA PRO A 92 -27.47 1.52 2.83
C PRO A 92 -26.32 0.73 3.47
N THR A 93 -25.78 -0.31 2.81
CA THR A 93 -24.64 -1.08 3.31
C THR A 93 -23.30 -0.39 3.05
N ILE A 94 -23.26 0.59 2.14
CA ILE A 94 -22.08 1.39 1.86
C ILE A 94 -21.83 2.34 3.03
N PRO A 95 -20.64 2.32 3.64
CA PRO A 95 -20.35 3.15 4.80
C PRO A 95 -20.20 4.63 4.41
N SER A 96 -20.30 5.53 5.40
CA SER A 96 -19.92 6.93 5.24
C SER A 96 -18.41 7.07 5.04
N VAL A 97 -18.01 8.20 4.45
CA VAL A 97 -16.60 8.57 4.29
C VAL A 97 -15.97 8.98 5.64
N ALA A 98 -14.64 9.13 5.68
CA ALA A 98 -13.93 9.51 6.90
C ALA A 98 -14.18 10.96 7.31
N ALA A 99 -14.01 11.89 6.37
CA ALA A 99 -14.17 13.32 6.61
C ALA A 99 -14.64 14.07 5.37
N VAL A 100 -14.92 15.35 5.57
CA VAL A 100 -15.16 16.34 4.51
C VAL A 100 -14.14 17.46 4.68
N CYS A 101 -13.51 17.86 3.58
CA CYS A 101 -12.46 18.89 3.57
C CYS A 101 -12.76 20.00 2.58
#